data_AF-A0A6G0XJ26-F1
#
_entry.id   AF-A0A6G0XJ26-F1
#
_cell.length_a   1.000
_cell.length_b   1.000
_cell.length_c   1.000
_cell.angle_alpha   90.00
_cell.angle_beta   90.00
_cell.angle_gamma   90.00
#
_symmetry.space_group_name_H-M   'P 1'
#
loop_
_entity.id
_entity.type
_entity.pdbx_description
1 polymer ?
#
loop_
_entity_poly.entity_id
_entity_poly.type
_entity_poly.pdbx_seq_one_letter_code
_entity_poly.pdbx_strand_id
1 'polypeptide(L)'
;MILGHVQQQHASKNTIIHALYAFYYLGMKRQVIARVFHKSVTTISNWIQRYEETGDHARLHAKQSRGFTKEQKEWIIHFYENAPMSFLDKAKRAFETQFKQPTAISSVWRIIHSYGLTWKLLERRAIHIKENDITRFFNELSSIDWGHLNLQFLDEVSFDSRGMLRKRGYALKGRKLCFRGEFERRPRVSLLCFIDVTGFVQVFDTEGTFDRAKFVNCCVLQASKVQRYPGRGSIWILDGAAIHCHHDIVNLLRSFGIVPIFLPAYCAFFNPIEFAFGLVKMAFRRGFVETKTKELTLYILGIMQQFKKFDMTKTFEHCGYTAQGRFDPSMRLSDENIFNETSSAIDESKLDFVECETQE
;
A
#
# COMPACT_ATOMS: atom_id res chain seq x y z
N MET A 1 17.03 17.24 -48.87
CA MET A 1 16.38 17.28 -47.55
C MET A 1 16.86 16.20 -46.57
N ILE A 2 17.28 15.01 -47.00
CA ILE A 2 17.77 13.92 -46.11
C ILE A 2 19.21 14.18 -45.59
N LEU A 3 20.08 14.74 -46.43
CA LEU A 3 21.51 14.94 -46.11
C LEU A 3 21.79 15.90 -44.93
N GLY A 4 20.94 16.91 -44.73
CA GLY A 4 21.09 17.87 -43.62
C GLY A 4 20.78 17.28 -42.25
N HIS A 5 19.93 16.25 -42.18
CA HIS A 5 19.58 15.58 -40.92
C HIS A 5 20.68 14.65 -40.39
N VAL A 6 21.54 14.12 -41.29
CA VAL A 6 22.59 13.15 -40.95
C VAL A 6 23.91 13.81 -40.56
N GLN A 7 24.18 15.03 -41.06
CA GLN A 7 25.44 15.74 -40.84
C GLN A 7 25.72 16.08 -39.37
N GLN A 8 24.70 16.35 -38.56
CA GLN A 8 24.86 16.68 -37.14
C GLN A 8 24.56 15.53 -36.17
N GLN A 9 24.19 14.36 -36.68
CA GLN A 9 23.92 13.20 -35.83
C GLN A 9 25.17 12.34 -35.63
N HIS A 10 25.27 11.78 -34.42
CA HIS A 10 26.30 10.80 -34.08
C HIS A 10 26.23 9.61 -35.04
N ALA A 11 27.40 9.12 -35.48
CA ALA A 11 27.46 7.95 -36.35
C ALA A 11 26.92 6.71 -35.62
N SER A 12 26.07 5.95 -36.29
CA SER A 12 25.58 4.67 -35.76
C SER A 12 26.71 3.64 -35.70
N LYS A 13 26.55 2.60 -34.86
CA LYS A 13 27.48 1.46 -34.79
C LYS A 13 27.73 0.85 -36.18
N ASN A 14 26.68 0.69 -36.96
CA ASN A 14 26.75 0.17 -38.32
C ASN A 14 27.59 1.05 -39.24
N THR A 15 27.45 2.38 -39.14
CA THR A 15 28.25 3.34 -39.92
C THR A 15 29.74 3.17 -39.65
N ILE A 16 30.13 2.96 -38.39
CA ILE A 16 31.53 2.76 -38.00
C ILE A 16 32.05 1.44 -38.58
N ILE A 17 31.28 0.34 -38.46
CA ILE A 17 31.67 -0.98 -39.00
C ILE A 17 31.87 -0.91 -40.52
N HIS A 18 30.94 -0.29 -41.25
CA HIS A 18 31.05 -0.19 -42.71
C HIS A 18 32.23 0.69 -43.15
N ALA A 19 32.54 1.75 -42.40
CA ALA A 19 33.72 2.58 -42.66
C ALA A 19 35.03 1.79 -42.43
N LEU A 20 35.09 0.95 -41.39
CA LEU A 20 36.24 0.09 -41.13
C LEU A 20 36.38 -1.00 -42.20
N TYR A 21 35.28 -1.64 -42.61
CA TYR A 21 35.27 -2.61 -43.71
C TYR A 21 35.75 -1.98 -45.02
N ALA A 22 35.28 -0.78 -45.35
CA ALA A 22 35.72 -0.05 -46.54
C ALA A 22 37.22 0.27 -46.51
N PHE A 23 37.78 0.53 -45.32
CA PHE A 23 39.21 0.80 -45.15
C PHE A 23 40.06 -0.47 -45.29
N TYR A 24 39.76 -1.53 -44.51
CA TYR A 24 40.60 -2.72 -44.44
C TYR A 24 40.37 -3.72 -45.58
N TYR A 25 39.11 -3.91 -45.99
CA TYR A 25 38.75 -4.96 -46.96
C TYR A 25 38.63 -4.43 -48.39
N LEU A 26 38.10 -3.22 -48.56
CA LEU A 26 37.98 -2.59 -49.89
C LEU A 26 39.18 -1.70 -50.25
N GLY A 27 40.13 -1.50 -49.32
CA GLY A 27 41.35 -0.70 -49.56
C GLY A 27 41.08 0.78 -49.84
N MET A 28 39.92 1.31 -49.45
CA MET A 28 39.56 2.70 -49.76
C MET A 28 40.37 3.69 -48.92
N LYS A 29 40.82 4.78 -49.56
CA LYS A 29 41.53 5.87 -48.85
C LYS A 29 40.59 6.58 -47.88
N ARG A 30 41.13 7.02 -46.72
CA ARG A 30 40.39 7.73 -45.65
C ARG A 30 39.57 8.93 -46.16
N GLN A 31 40.09 9.65 -47.16
CA GLN A 31 39.41 10.79 -47.79
C GLN A 31 38.15 10.38 -48.56
N VAL A 32 38.16 9.20 -49.20
CA VAL A 32 37.02 8.65 -49.95
C VAL A 32 35.95 8.20 -48.97
N ILE A 33 36.34 7.49 -47.92
CA ILE A 33 35.44 7.03 -46.84
C ILE A 33 34.76 8.22 -46.16
N ALA A 34 35.52 9.27 -45.85
CA ALA A 34 34.99 10.51 -45.27
C ALA A 34 33.89 11.15 -46.15
N ARG A 35 34.07 11.14 -47.48
CA ARG A 35 33.06 11.63 -48.43
C ARG A 35 31.84 10.72 -48.48
N VAL A 36 32.03 9.40 -48.59
CA VAL A 36 30.94 8.41 -48.69
C VAL A 36 30.04 8.44 -47.45
N PHE A 37 30.63 8.53 -46.26
CA PHE A 37 29.88 8.55 -45.00
C PHE A 37 29.55 9.95 -44.49
N HIS A 38 29.89 11.01 -45.24
CA HIS A 38 29.72 12.41 -44.85
C HIS A 38 30.24 12.72 -43.44
N LYS A 39 31.44 12.24 -43.11
CA LYS A 39 32.14 12.49 -41.84
C LYS A 39 33.48 13.17 -42.10
N SER A 40 34.03 13.84 -41.09
CA SER A 40 35.37 14.43 -41.20
C SER A 40 36.43 13.35 -41.33
N VAL A 41 37.52 13.64 -42.04
CA VAL A 41 38.67 12.74 -42.18
C VAL A 41 39.28 12.40 -40.82
N THR A 42 39.26 13.34 -39.88
CA THR A 42 39.66 13.13 -38.47
C THR A 42 38.77 12.12 -37.76
N THR A 43 37.45 12.14 -37.98
CA THR A 43 36.51 11.18 -37.39
C THR A 43 36.80 9.75 -37.88
N ILE A 44 37.01 9.58 -39.19
CA ILE A 44 37.38 8.29 -39.78
C ILE A 44 38.73 7.80 -39.24
N SER A 45 39.71 8.71 -39.13
CA SER A 45 41.03 8.38 -38.58
C SER A 45 40.95 7.91 -37.13
N ASN A 46 40.13 8.57 -36.31
CA ASN A 46 39.90 8.19 -34.91
C ASN A 46 39.19 6.83 -34.78
N TRP A 47 38.32 6.46 -35.73
CA TRP A 47 37.68 5.14 -35.73
C TRP A 47 38.68 4.02 -36.08
N ILE A 48 39.52 4.25 -37.09
CA ILE A 48 40.59 3.31 -37.49
C ILE A 48 41.57 3.12 -36.34
N GLN A 49 42.10 4.22 -35.79
CA GLN A 49 43.04 4.16 -34.67
C GLN A 49 42.46 3.42 -33.47
N ARG A 50 41.20 3.69 -33.11
CA ARG A 50 40.53 2.98 -32.01
C ARG A 50 40.40 1.49 -32.27
N TYR A 51 40.06 1.11 -33.50
CA TYR A 51 39.95 -0.30 -33.88
C TYR A 51 41.32 -1.00 -33.82
N GLU A 52 42.39 -0.33 -34.26
CA GLU A 52 43.77 -0.85 -34.18
C GLU A 52 44.25 -1.01 -32.73
N GLU A 53 43.87 -0.09 -31.84
CA GLU A 53 44.29 -0.11 -30.43
C GLU A 53 43.50 -1.13 -29.58
N THR A 54 42.21 -1.32 -29.85
CA THR A 54 41.31 -2.07 -28.96
C THR A 54 40.68 -3.32 -29.56
N GLY A 55 40.75 -3.49 -30.89
CA GLY A 55 40.04 -4.55 -31.62
C GLY A 55 38.52 -4.39 -31.64
N ASP A 56 37.98 -3.34 -31.00
CA ASP A 56 36.56 -3.06 -30.90
C ASP A 56 36.22 -1.65 -31.41
N HIS A 57 35.03 -1.52 -31.96
CA HIS A 57 34.45 -0.28 -32.47
C HIS A 57 33.41 0.31 -31.50
N ALA A 58 33.09 -0.40 -30.41
CA ALA A 58 32.22 0.09 -29.34
C ALA A 58 32.84 1.30 -28.62
N ARG A 59 31.97 2.18 -28.10
CA ARG A 59 32.40 3.34 -27.31
C ARG A 59 32.89 2.84 -25.94
N LEU A 60 34.07 3.30 -25.51
CA LEU A 60 34.48 3.15 -24.11
C LEU A 60 33.44 3.84 -23.22
N HIS A 61 32.76 3.05 -22.37
CA HIS A 61 32.00 3.61 -21.27
C HIS A 61 32.98 4.34 -20.35
N ALA A 62 32.73 5.62 -20.08
CA ALA A 62 33.54 6.35 -19.11
C ALA A 62 33.56 5.56 -17.79
N LYS A 63 34.76 5.23 -17.29
CA LYS A 63 34.94 4.61 -15.98
C LYS A 63 34.21 5.48 -14.95
N GLN A 64 33.09 5.00 -14.41
CA GLN A 64 32.39 5.67 -13.31
C GLN A 64 33.23 5.51 -12.04
N SER A 65 34.27 6.31 -11.85
CA SER A 65 35.14 6.23 -10.65
C SER A 65 34.67 7.11 -9.48
N ARG A 66 33.44 7.64 -9.51
CA ARG A 66 32.89 8.51 -8.45
C ARG A 66 31.69 7.91 -7.71
N GLY A 67 31.60 6.58 -7.66
CA GLY A 67 30.53 5.87 -6.96
C GLY A 67 30.91 5.54 -5.52
N PHE A 68 29.89 5.36 -4.67
CA PHE A 68 30.06 4.81 -3.32
C PHE A 68 30.70 3.42 -3.41
N THR A 69 31.65 3.14 -2.52
CA THR A 69 32.22 1.79 -2.38
C THR A 69 31.15 0.80 -1.90
N LYS A 70 31.39 -0.50 -2.06
CA LYS A 70 30.49 -1.53 -1.56
C LYS A 70 30.27 -1.40 -0.04
N GLU A 71 31.37 -1.23 0.69
CA GLU A 71 31.38 -1.00 2.15
C GLU A 71 30.53 0.22 2.55
N GLN A 72 30.67 1.34 1.83
CA GLN A 72 29.89 2.56 2.09
C GLN A 72 28.39 2.35 1.90
N LYS A 73 28.00 1.56 0.89
CA LYS A 73 26.59 1.25 0.64
C LYS A 73 26.04 0.35 1.73
N GLU A 74 26.76 -0.72 2.07
CA GLU A 74 26.40 -1.66 3.13
C GLU A 74 26.27 -0.96 4.49
N TRP A 75 27.18 -0.03 4.79
CA TRP A 75 27.10 0.78 6.00
C TRP A 75 25.81 1.62 6.07
N ILE A 76 25.38 2.22 4.95
CA ILE A 76 24.12 2.98 4.91
C ILE A 76 22.93 2.06 5.17
N ILE A 77 22.93 0.83 4.65
CA ILE A 77 21.86 -0.13 4.91
C ILE A 77 21.85 -0.51 6.39
N HIS A 78 23.02 -0.82 6.96
CA HIS A 78 23.15 -1.16 8.37
C HIS A 78 22.73 -0.01 9.30
N PHE A 79 22.98 1.24 8.92
CA PHE A 79 22.46 2.40 9.64
C PHE A 79 20.92 2.38 9.74
N TYR A 80 20.24 2.02 8.65
CA TYR A 80 18.78 1.92 8.60
C TYR A 80 18.23 0.67 9.29
N GLU A 81 18.97 -0.44 9.34
CA GLU A 81 18.61 -1.62 10.14
C GLU A 81 18.59 -1.28 11.64
N ASN A 82 19.59 -0.53 12.11
CA ASN A 82 19.68 -0.12 13.53
C ASN A 82 18.77 1.07 13.88
N ALA A 83 18.47 1.93 12.90
CA ALA A 83 17.69 3.15 13.12
C ALA A 83 16.68 3.40 11.99
N PRO A 84 15.66 2.52 11.83
CA PRO A 84 14.75 2.51 10.68
C PRO A 84 13.89 3.77 10.54
N MET A 85 13.67 4.50 11.65
CA MET A 85 12.92 5.76 11.66
C MET A 85 13.76 6.99 11.30
N SER A 86 15.04 6.82 10.97
CA SER A 86 15.93 7.95 10.67
C SER A 86 15.59 8.61 9.34
N PHE A 87 15.57 9.94 9.33
CA PHE A 87 15.43 10.71 8.09
C PHE A 87 16.73 10.69 7.27
N LEU A 88 16.59 10.92 5.96
CA LEU A 88 17.73 10.90 5.02
C LEU A 88 18.81 11.93 5.35
N ASP A 89 18.47 13.06 5.95
CA ASP A 89 19.42 14.08 6.39
C ASP A 89 20.28 13.60 7.58
N LYS A 90 19.68 12.83 8.50
CA LYS A 90 20.43 12.17 9.59
C LYS A 90 21.37 11.10 9.05
N ALA A 91 20.90 10.25 8.15
CA ALA A 91 21.72 9.22 7.49
C ALA A 91 22.90 9.87 6.73
N LYS A 92 22.65 10.97 6.02
CA LYS A 92 23.69 11.80 5.41
C LYS A 92 24.72 12.26 6.44
N ARG A 93 24.30 12.92 7.53
CA ARG A 93 25.22 13.46 8.55
C ARG A 93 26.05 12.35 9.21
N ALA A 94 25.43 11.21 9.48
CA ALA A 94 26.10 10.04 10.04
C ALA A 94 27.16 9.49 9.07
N PHE A 95 26.81 9.39 7.78
CA PHE A 95 27.76 8.98 6.73
C PHE A 95 28.95 9.92 6.61
N GLU A 96 28.71 11.25 6.58
CA GLU A 96 29.78 12.26 6.50
C GLU A 96 30.69 12.21 7.73
N THR A 97 30.14 11.90 8.90
CA THR A 97 30.89 11.74 10.13
C THR A 97 31.78 10.50 10.10
N GLN A 98 31.25 9.38 9.59
CA GLN A 98 31.95 8.09 9.53
C GLN A 98 33.06 8.08 8.48
N PHE A 99 32.74 8.41 7.23
CA PHE A 99 33.67 8.28 6.10
C PHE A 99 34.45 9.56 5.79
N LYS A 100 34.18 10.67 6.51
CA LYS A 100 34.78 11.99 6.28
C LYS A 100 34.64 12.47 4.83
N GLN A 101 33.59 12.02 4.15
CA GLN A 101 33.29 12.34 2.76
C GLN A 101 31.90 12.97 2.65
N PRO A 102 31.76 14.11 1.94
CA PRO A 102 30.46 14.75 1.77
C PRO A 102 29.54 13.88 0.91
N THR A 103 28.25 13.86 1.25
CA THR A 103 27.24 13.12 0.48
C THR A 103 25.98 13.95 0.23
N ALA A 104 25.30 13.65 -0.88
CA ALA A 104 24.00 14.21 -1.18
C ALA A 104 22.88 13.32 -0.61
N ILE A 105 21.80 13.94 -0.12
CA ILE A 105 20.59 13.23 0.33
C ILE A 105 20.03 12.31 -0.77
N SER A 106 20.07 12.77 -2.02
CA SER A 106 19.62 12.00 -3.18
C SER A 106 20.48 10.76 -3.45
N SER A 107 21.77 10.77 -3.05
CA SER A 107 22.64 9.60 -3.15
C SER A 107 22.27 8.54 -2.13
N VAL A 108 22.05 8.94 -0.87
CA VAL A 108 21.57 8.05 0.20
C VAL A 108 20.24 7.42 -0.22
N TRP A 109 19.29 8.24 -0.69
CA TRP A 109 18.00 7.78 -1.19
C TRP A 109 18.14 6.74 -2.31
N ARG A 110 18.99 6.99 -3.31
CA ARG A 110 19.20 6.05 -4.41
C ARG A 110 19.81 4.74 -3.95
N ILE A 111 20.75 4.78 -2.99
CA ILE A 111 21.38 3.59 -2.43
C ILE A 111 20.34 2.74 -1.71
N ILE A 112 19.60 3.30 -0.75
CA ILE A 112 18.63 2.52 0.00
C ILE A 112 17.57 1.90 -0.93
N HIS A 113 17.10 2.63 -1.93
CA HIS A 113 16.15 2.11 -2.90
C HIS A 113 16.75 1.03 -3.82
N SER A 114 18.04 1.11 -4.18
CA SER A 114 18.71 0.05 -4.94
C SER A 114 18.90 -1.25 -4.15
N TYR A 115 18.83 -1.19 -2.81
CA TYR A 115 18.81 -2.34 -1.91
C TYR A 115 17.38 -2.73 -1.51
N GLY A 116 16.36 -2.17 -2.17
CA GLY A 116 14.95 -2.52 -1.96
C GLY A 116 14.26 -1.76 -0.83
N LEU A 117 14.95 -0.95 -0.02
CA LEU A 117 14.30 -0.19 1.04
C LEU A 117 13.29 0.79 0.43
N THR A 118 12.09 0.79 1.00
CA THR A 118 10.98 1.66 0.60
C THR A 118 10.46 2.40 1.81
N TRP A 119 9.91 3.59 1.60
CA TRP A 119 9.25 4.32 2.67
C TRP A 119 7.92 3.65 3.01
N LYS A 120 7.81 3.08 4.22
CA LYS A 120 6.60 2.42 4.72
C LYS A 120 5.84 3.31 5.70
N LEU A 121 4.53 3.10 5.79
CA LEU A 121 3.74 3.69 6.87
C LEU A 121 4.11 2.99 8.18
N LEU A 122 4.44 3.76 9.21
CA LEU A 122 4.77 3.23 10.53
C LEU A 122 3.49 2.75 11.24
N GLU A 123 3.42 1.46 11.53
CA GLU A 123 2.41 0.89 12.43
C GLU A 123 2.88 1.11 13.87
N ARG A 124 2.08 1.83 14.69
CA ARG A 124 2.36 1.99 16.11
C ARG A 124 1.61 0.94 16.89
N ARG A 125 2.34 0.00 17.49
CA ARG A 125 1.78 -1.03 18.38
C ARG A 125 1.87 -0.56 19.82
N ALA A 126 0.83 -0.85 20.61
CA ALA A 126 0.85 -0.53 22.02
C ALA A 126 1.86 -1.44 22.74
N ILE A 127 2.68 -0.86 23.62
CA ILE A 127 3.64 -1.61 24.46
C ILE A 127 2.89 -2.60 25.39
N HIS A 128 1.60 -2.37 25.63
CA HIS A 128 0.77 -3.16 26.54
C HIS A 128 0.13 -4.40 25.89
N ILE A 129 0.49 -4.79 24.66
CA ILE A 129 0.05 -6.08 24.10
C ILE A 129 0.62 -7.19 24.98
N LYS A 130 -0.26 -7.96 25.64
CA LYS A 130 0.14 -9.07 26.52
C LYS A 130 0.06 -10.38 25.75
N GLU A 131 1.15 -11.12 25.72
CA GLU A 131 1.20 -12.46 25.11
C GLU A 131 0.11 -13.38 25.67
N ASN A 132 -0.14 -13.33 26.98
CA ASN A 132 -1.20 -14.11 27.63
C ASN A 132 -2.59 -13.87 27.03
N ASP A 133 -2.92 -12.64 26.61
CA ASP A 133 -4.23 -12.33 26.01
C ASP A 133 -4.33 -12.90 24.59
N ILE A 134 -3.21 -12.91 23.86
CA ILE A 134 -3.10 -13.54 22.53
C ILE A 134 -3.23 -15.06 22.67
N THR A 135 -2.51 -15.66 23.62
CA THR A 135 -2.60 -17.10 23.91
C THR A 135 -4.01 -17.50 24.33
N ARG A 136 -4.70 -16.69 25.15
CA ARG A 136 -6.12 -16.90 25.49
C ARG A 136 -6.98 -16.97 24.24
N PHE A 137 -6.88 -15.94 23.38
CA PHE A 137 -7.67 -15.87 22.15
C PHE A 137 -7.37 -17.04 21.20
N PHE A 138 -6.09 -17.38 21.03
CA PHE A 138 -5.67 -18.54 20.24
C PHE A 138 -6.26 -19.85 20.77
N ASN A 139 -6.17 -20.09 22.08
CA ASN A 139 -6.71 -21.30 22.71
C ASN A 139 -8.23 -21.37 22.59
N GLU A 140 -8.93 -20.25 22.77
CA GLU A 140 -10.39 -20.17 22.64
C GLU A 140 -10.84 -20.51 21.21
N LEU A 141 -10.24 -19.89 20.19
CA LEU A 141 -10.54 -20.21 18.78
C LEU A 141 -10.14 -21.64 18.39
N SER A 142 -9.03 -22.15 18.93
CA SER A 142 -8.56 -23.51 18.62
C SER A 142 -9.40 -24.59 19.28
N SER A 143 -10.18 -24.25 20.30
CA SER A 143 -11.08 -25.18 21.00
C SER A 143 -12.41 -25.43 20.28
N ILE A 144 -12.65 -24.72 19.17
CA ILE A 144 -13.93 -24.72 18.45
C ILE A 144 -13.64 -25.10 16.99
N ASP A 145 -14.47 -25.96 16.40
CA ASP A 145 -14.40 -26.22 14.97
C ASP A 145 -15.05 -25.05 14.21
N TRP A 146 -14.29 -24.43 13.31
CA TRP A 146 -14.78 -23.32 12.49
C TRP A 146 -14.14 -23.30 11.11
N GLY A 147 -14.84 -22.69 10.15
CA GLY A 147 -14.30 -22.21 8.88
C GLY A 147 -14.69 -20.74 8.69
N HIS A 148 -14.20 -20.11 7.61
CA HIS A 148 -14.43 -18.67 7.37
C HIS A 148 -15.91 -18.26 7.37
N LEU A 149 -16.82 -19.13 6.90
CA LEU A 149 -18.25 -18.85 6.88
C LEU A 149 -18.89 -18.83 8.27
N ASN A 150 -18.26 -19.43 9.28
CA ASN A 150 -18.76 -19.38 10.66
C ASN A 150 -18.46 -18.04 11.33
N LEU A 151 -17.35 -17.40 10.93
CA LEU A 151 -16.86 -16.18 11.55
C LEU A 151 -17.61 -14.94 11.05
N GLN A 152 -18.06 -14.13 12.00
CA GLN A 152 -18.59 -12.80 11.75
C GLN A 152 -17.89 -11.82 12.69
N PHE A 153 -17.33 -10.74 12.15
CA PHE A 153 -16.73 -9.66 12.95
C PHE A 153 -17.71 -8.51 13.04
N LEU A 154 -17.74 -7.84 14.19
CA LEU A 154 -18.47 -6.59 14.33
C LEU A 154 -17.68 -5.54 15.09
N ASP A 155 -17.91 -4.30 14.69
CA ASP A 155 -17.28 -3.12 15.27
C ASP A 155 -18.00 -1.85 14.80
N GLU A 156 -17.76 -0.75 15.50
CA GLU A 156 -18.27 0.57 15.16
C GLU A 156 -17.29 1.40 14.34
N VAL A 157 -17.83 2.17 13.40
CA VAL A 157 -17.08 3.20 12.69
C VAL A 157 -17.87 4.50 12.68
N SER A 158 -17.20 5.62 12.93
CA SER A 158 -17.79 6.94 12.80
C SER A 158 -17.18 7.72 11.65
N PHE A 159 -18.05 8.41 10.92
CA PHE A 159 -17.69 9.34 9.85
C PHE A 159 -18.09 10.76 10.26
N ASP A 160 -17.11 11.67 10.22
CA ASP A 160 -17.33 13.10 10.34
C ASP A 160 -16.92 13.81 9.03
N SER A 161 -17.43 15.03 8.80
CA SER A 161 -17.15 15.76 7.57
C SER A 161 -15.65 16.00 7.35
N ARG A 162 -14.86 16.15 8.43
CA ARG A 162 -13.41 16.41 8.38
C ARG A 162 -12.60 15.20 7.93
N GLY A 163 -12.96 14.00 8.40
CA GLY A 163 -12.28 12.76 8.06
C GLY A 163 -12.40 12.38 6.57
N MET A 164 -13.40 12.95 5.89
CA MET A 164 -13.71 12.70 4.48
C MET A 164 -13.03 13.70 3.53
N LEU A 165 -12.49 14.81 4.02
CA LEU A 165 -11.84 15.81 3.19
C LEU A 165 -10.50 15.31 2.64
N ARG A 166 -10.24 15.62 1.37
CA ARG A 166 -8.95 15.39 0.73
C ARG A 166 -7.89 16.30 1.37
N LYS A 167 -6.80 15.70 1.86
CA LYS A 167 -5.72 16.43 2.55
C LYS A 167 -4.59 16.90 1.63
N ARG A 168 -4.57 16.42 0.38
CA ARG A 168 -3.50 16.68 -0.58
C ARG A 168 -4.09 16.89 -1.97
N GLY A 169 -3.42 17.71 -2.77
CA GLY A 169 -3.73 17.96 -4.17
C GLY A 169 -2.49 18.49 -4.90
N TYR A 170 -2.59 18.63 -6.21
CA TYR A 170 -1.48 19.11 -7.03
C TYR A 170 -1.55 20.62 -7.25
N ALA A 171 -0.41 21.29 -7.12
CA ALA A 171 -0.21 22.69 -7.47
C ALA A 171 1.18 22.86 -8.09
N LEU A 172 1.36 23.93 -8.87
CA LEU A 172 2.68 24.27 -9.43
C LEU A 172 3.70 24.47 -8.31
N LYS A 173 4.93 24.03 -8.55
CA LYS A 173 6.04 24.19 -7.59
C LYS A 173 6.17 25.66 -7.17
N GLY A 174 6.21 25.91 -5.86
CA GLY A 174 6.29 27.26 -5.29
C GLY A 174 4.95 28.00 -5.18
N ARG A 175 3.83 27.41 -5.63
CA ARG A 175 2.49 27.97 -5.43
C ARG A 175 1.75 27.26 -4.29
N LYS A 176 1.04 28.03 -3.48
CA LYS A 176 0.17 27.49 -2.42
C LYS A 176 -1.13 26.97 -3.04
N LEU A 177 -1.53 25.76 -2.66
CA LEU A 177 -2.86 25.22 -2.96
C LEU A 177 -3.84 25.70 -1.89
N CYS A 178 -4.81 26.52 -2.27
CA CYS A 178 -5.86 27.02 -1.37
C CYS A 178 -7.22 26.52 -1.86
N PHE A 179 -7.97 25.86 -0.97
CA PHE A 179 -9.35 25.45 -1.21
C PHE A 179 -10.26 26.21 -0.24
N ARG A 180 -11.36 26.78 -0.74
CA ARG A 180 -12.40 27.44 0.07
C ARG A 180 -13.64 26.56 0.01
N GLY A 181 -14.02 26.03 1.16
CA GLY A 181 -15.16 25.14 1.33
C GLY A 181 -16.10 25.63 2.42
N GLU A 182 -17.27 25.00 2.50
CA GLU A 182 -18.23 25.21 3.59
C GLU A 182 -17.77 24.38 4.80
N PHE A 183 -16.93 24.97 5.65
CA PHE A 183 -16.36 24.31 6.85
C PHE A 183 -17.38 24.10 7.98
N GLU A 184 -18.63 23.77 7.65
CA GLU A 184 -19.68 23.51 8.61
C GLU A 184 -19.52 22.13 9.26
N ARG A 185 -19.76 22.08 10.58
CA ARG A 185 -19.74 20.83 11.33
C ARG A 185 -21.05 20.10 11.10
N ARG A 186 -21.02 19.09 10.24
CA ARG A 186 -22.13 18.17 10.07
C ARG A 186 -22.18 17.15 11.22
N PRO A 187 -23.37 16.69 11.61
CA PRO A 187 -23.51 15.66 12.63
C PRO A 187 -22.77 14.40 12.21
N ARG A 188 -22.15 13.75 13.20
CA ARG A 188 -21.38 12.52 13.01
C ARG A 188 -22.35 11.37 12.76
N VAL A 189 -22.12 10.63 11.68
CA VAL A 189 -22.82 9.38 11.40
C VAL A 189 -21.97 8.24 11.95
N SER A 190 -22.53 7.44 12.84
CA SER A 190 -21.87 6.22 13.31
C SER A 190 -22.58 5.01 12.76
N LEU A 191 -21.81 4.01 12.36
CA LEU A 191 -22.29 2.73 11.88
C LEU A 191 -21.81 1.63 12.83
N LEU A 192 -22.69 0.69 13.12
CA LEU A 192 -22.33 -0.63 13.62
C LEU A 192 -22.38 -1.59 12.44
N CYS A 193 -21.24 -2.21 12.13
CA CYS A 193 -21.09 -3.05 10.96
C CYS A 193 -20.81 -4.49 11.36
N PHE A 194 -21.34 -5.41 10.57
CA PHE A 194 -21.06 -6.83 10.65
C PHE A 194 -20.46 -7.28 9.33
N ILE A 195 -19.32 -7.95 9.36
CA ILE A 195 -18.66 -8.48 8.18
C ILE A 195 -18.42 -9.98 8.30
N ASP A 196 -18.39 -10.66 7.17
CA ASP A 196 -17.86 -12.02 7.04
C ASP A 196 -16.84 -12.06 5.89
N VAL A 197 -16.36 -13.26 5.54
CA VAL A 197 -15.39 -13.43 4.45
C VAL A 197 -15.90 -12.95 3.08
N THR A 198 -17.22 -12.76 2.92
CA THR A 198 -17.86 -12.28 1.69
C THR A 198 -18.13 -10.78 1.67
N GLY A 199 -17.76 -10.06 2.74
CA GLY A 199 -17.85 -8.60 2.85
C GLY A 199 -18.81 -8.15 3.95
N PHE A 200 -19.43 -6.98 3.77
CA PHE A 200 -20.41 -6.46 4.74
C PHE A 200 -21.72 -7.22 4.69
N VAL A 201 -22.10 -7.83 5.81
CA VAL A 201 -23.35 -8.59 5.96
C VAL A 201 -24.49 -7.67 6.36
N GLN A 202 -24.27 -6.82 7.36
CA GLN A 202 -25.27 -5.92 7.91
C GLN A 202 -24.61 -4.63 8.40
N VAL A 203 -25.31 -3.52 8.19
CA VAL A 203 -24.91 -2.19 8.64
C VAL A 203 -26.11 -1.57 9.33
N PHE A 204 -25.90 -1.00 10.50
CA PHE A 204 -26.89 -0.20 11.22
C PHE A 204 -26.30 1.18 11.43
N ASP A 205 -27.06 2.23 11.13
CA ASP A 205 -26.64 3.60 11.35
C ASP A 205 -27.32 4.20 12.58
N THR A 206 -26.66 5.18 13.18
CA THR A 206 -27.25 6.04 14.20
C THR A 206 -26.64 7.43 14.13
N GLU A 207 -27.45 8.44 14.41
CA GLU A 207 -26.93 9.77 14.69
C GLU A 207 -26.21 9.77 16.05
N GLY A 208 -24.97 10.27 16.09
CA GLY A 208 -24.20 10.36 17.33
C GLY A 208 -23.46 9.06 17.69
N THR A 209 -23.45 8.66 18.96
CA THR A 209 -22.83 7.41 19.46
C THR A 209 -23.85 6.29 19.59
N PHE A 210 -23.42 5.04 19.40
CA PHE A 210 -24.19 3.90 19.86
C PHE A 210 -24.21 3.89 21.39
N ASP A 211 -25.40 3.91 21.96
CA ASP A 211 -25.61 3.53 23.35
C ASP A 211 -25.80 2.00 23.44
N ARG A 212 -25.78 1.48 24.66
CA ARG A 212 -25.92 0.05 24.92
C ARG A 212 -27.26 -0.52 24.39
N ALA A 213 -28.36 0.23 24.49
CA ALA A 213 -29.67 -0.26 24.07
C ALA A 213 -29.75 -0.42 22.55
N LYS A 214 -29.24 0.56 21.80
CA LYS A 214 -29.11 0.50 20.34
C LYS A 214 -28.21 -0.64 19.90
N PHE A 215 -27.05 -0.80 20.55
CA PHE A 215 -26.12 -1.90 20.26
C PHE A 215 -26.78 -3.27 20.45
N VAL A 216 -27.45 -3.48 21.60
CA VAL A 216 -28.17 -4.73 21.89
C VAL A 216 -29.25 -5.01 20.83
N ASN A 217 -30.05 -3.99 20.47
CA ASN A 217 -31.09 -4.16 19.45
C ASN A 217 -30.50 -4.59 18.10
N CYS A 218 -29.42 -3.94 17.66
CA CYS A 218 -28.72 -4.33 16.43
C CYS A 218 -28.20 -5.76 16.49
N CYS A 219 -27.63 -6.17 17.63
CA CYS A 219 -27.19 -7.55 17.85
C CYS A 219 -28.34 -8.56 17.74
N VAL A 220 -29.51 -8.27 18.33
CA VAL A 220 -30.68 -9.16 18.22
C VAL A 220 -31.15 -9.28 16.78
N LEU A 221 -31.26 -8.15 16.08
CA LEU A 221 -31.67 -8.13 14.68
C LEU A 221 -30.72 -8.92 13.79
N GLN A 222 -29.41 -8.86 14.04
CA GLN A 222 -28.44 -9.64 13.28
C GLN A 222 -28.40 -11.12 13.73
N ALA A 223 -28.51 -11.40 15.02
CA ALA A 223 -28.53 -12.75 15.58
C ALA A 223 -29.68 -13.60 15.03
N SER A 224 -30.84 -12.99 14.78
CA SER A 224 -31.99 -13.65 14.14
C SER A 224 -31.78 -14.06 12.68
N LYS A 225 -30.73 -13.54 12.02
CA LYS A 225 -30.43 -13.81 10.60
C LYS A 225 -29.30 -14.82 10.40
N VAL A 226 -28.56 -15.16 11.46
CA VAL A 226 -27.46 -16.13 11.41
C VAL A 226 -27.93 -17.51 11.84
N GLN A 227 -27.13 -18.52 11.54
CA GLN A 227 -27.41 -19.89 11.96
C GLN A 227 -26.80 -20.15 13.35
N ARG A 228 -27.40 -21.08 14.10
CA ARG A 228 -26.81 -21.58 15.35
C ARG A 228 -25.49 -22.29 15.05
N TYR A 229 -24.52 -22.22 15.95
CA TYR A 229 -23.26 -22.97 15.82
C TYR A 229 -23.53 -24.47 15.60
N PRO A 230 -22.85 -25.13 14.62
CA PRO A 230 -21.72 -24.68 13.80
C PRO A 230 -22.11 -24.10 12.41
N GLY A 231 -23.25 -23.43 12.28
CA GLY A 231 -23.73 -22.83 11.02
C GLY A 231 -23.05 -21.50 10.64
N ARG A 232 -23.46 -20.93 9.50
CA ARG A 232 -22.92 -19.65 8.98
C ARG A 232 -23.17 -18.49 9.95
N GLY A 233 -22.14 -17.69 10.21
CA GLY A 233 -22.19 -16.50 11.07
C GLY A 233 -22.44 -16.79 12.55
N SER A 234 -22.17 -18.02 13.00
CA SER A 234 -22.44 -18.47 14.35
C SER A 234 -21.34 -18.13 15.38
N ILE A 235 -20.17 -17.67 14.94
CA ILE A 235 -19.08 -17.26 15.82
C ILE A 235 -18.85 -15.76 15.61
N TRP A 236 -19.07 -14.98 16.67
CA TRP A 236 -18.94 -13.53 16.61
C TRP A 236 -17.65 -13.11 17.28
N ILE A 237 -16.79 -12.39 16.55
CA ILE A 237 -15.54 -11.84 17.08
C ILE A 237 -15.70 -10.33 17.27
N LEU A 238 -15.47 -9.87 18.50
CA LEU A 238 -15.61 -8.48 18.92
C LEU A 238 -14.33 -7.97 19.58
N ASP A 239 -14.14 -6.65 19.60
CA ASP A 239 -13.12 -6.05 20.44
C ASP A 239 -13.52 -6.12 21.95
N GLY A 240 -12.57 -5.76 22.82
CA GLY A 240 -12.76 -5.78 24.27
C GLY A 240 -13.46 -4.56 24.86
N ALA A 241 -14.27 -3.82 24.09
CA ALA A 241 -14.98 -2.65 24.61
C ALA A 241 -15.94 -3.04 25.76
N ALA A 242 -16.06 -2.16 26.77
CA ALA A 242 -16.85 -2.46 27.97
C ALA A 242 -18.32 -2.79 27.68
N ILE A 243 -18.89 -2.17 26.63
CA ILE A 243 -20.24 -2.48 26.15
C ILE A 243 -20.34 -3.88 25.52
N HIS A 244 -19.31 -4.34 24.80
CA HIS A 244 -19.30 -5.66 24.16
C HIS A 244 -19.17 -6.79 25.17
N CYS A 245 -18.34 -6.59 26.19
CA CYS A 245 -18.08 -7.59 27.23
C CYS A 245 -19.19 -7.68 28.30
N HIS A 246 -20.29 -6.93 28.15
CA HIS A 246 -21.37 -6.95 29.14
C HIS A 246 -22.03 -8.33 29.20
N HIS A 247 -22.14 -8.89 30.41
CA HIS A 247 -22.63 -10.25 30.64
C HIS A 247 -24.00 -10.54 29.99
N ASP A 248 -24.96 -9.63 30.11
CA ASP A 248 -26.28 -9.76 29.47
C ASP A 248 -26.20 -9.94 27.94
N ILE A 249 -25.28 -9.25 27.25
CA ILE A 249 -25.09 -9.37 25.81
C ILE A 249 -24.51 -10.74 25.47
N VAL A 250 -23.50 -11.17 26.23
CA VAL A 250 -22.89 -12.50 26.06
C VAL A 250 -23.93 -13.61 26.23
N ASN A 251 -24.75 -13.53 27.28
CA ASN A 251 -25.81 -14.51 27.54
C ASN A 251 -26.89 -14.49 26.45
N LEU A 252 -27.25 -13.31 25.97
CA LEU A 252 -28.19 -13.14 24.88
C LEU A 252 -27.67 -13.80 23.61
N LEU A 253 -26.44 -13.51 23.18
CA LEU A 253 -25.86 -14.14 21.98
C LEU A 253 -25.81 -15.67 22.11
N ARG A 254 -25.43 -16.18 23.28
CA ARG A 254 -25.43 -17.63 23.54
C ARG A 254 -26.82 -18.25 23.46
N SER A 255 -27.89 -17.56 23.85
CA SER A 255 -29.27 -18.08 23.74
C SER A 255 -29.70 -18.25 22.28
N PHE A 256 -29.20 -17.40 21.37
CA PHE A 256 -29.32 -17.55 19.91
C PHE A 256 -28.42 -18.64 19.33
N GLY A 257 -27.60 -19.32 20.14
CA GLY A 257 -26.64 -20.33 19.67
C GLY A 257 -25.40 -19.73 19.00
N ILE A 258 -25.08 -18.47 19.30
CA ILE A 258 -23.88 -17.77 18.82
C ILE A 258 -22.78 -17.91 19.85
N VAL A 259 -21.55 -18.10 19.39
CA VAL A 259 -20.34 -18.17 20.21
C VAL A 259 -19.60 -16.83 20.13
N PRO A 260 -19.75 -15.94 21.14
CA PRO A 260 -18.98 -14.70 21.19
C PRO A 260 -17.54 -14.97 21.65
N ILE A 261 -16.56 -14.45 20.91
CA ILE A 261 -15.13 -14.50 21.20
C ILE A 261 -14.58 -13.07 21.18
N PHE A 262 -13.72 -12.73 22.13
CA PHE A 262 -13.17 -11.37 22.25
C PHE A 262 -11.71 -11.31 21.80
N LEU A 263 -11.39 -10.31 20.99
CA LEU A 263 -10.02 -10.02 20.56
C LEU A 263 -9.12 -9.68 21.76
N PRO A 264 -7.81 -9.93 21.66
CA PRO A 264 -6.85 -9.42 22.63
C PRO A 264 -6.82 -7.88 22.60
N ALA A 265 -6.56 -7.27 23.76
CA ALA A 265 -6.48 -5.80 23.85
C ALA A 265 -5.39 -5.25 22.92
N TYR A 266 -5.67 -4.11 22.28
CA TYR A 266 -4.78 -3.43 21.34
C TYR A 266 -4.36 -4.25 20.10
N CYS A 267 -5.04 -5.36 19.80
CA CYS A 267 -4.75 -6.23 18.65
C CYS A 267 -5.73 -6.03 17.49
N ALA A 268 -5.99 -4.77 17.13
CA ALA A 268 -6.87 -4.41 16.00
C ALA A 268 -6.39 -5.02 14.66
N PHE A 269 -5.12 -5.39 14.55
CA PHE A 269 -4.56 -6.06 13.38
C PHE A 269 -4.99 -7.53 13.22
N PHE A 270 -5.63 -8.13 14.24
CA PHE A 270 -6.36 -9.40 14.14
C PHE A 270 -7.84 -9.19 13.80
N ASN A 271 -8.28 -7.96 13.52
CA ASN A 271 -9.66 -7.64 13.20
C ASN A 271 -9.82 -7.27 11.71
N PRO A 272 -10.34 -8.17 10.84
CA PRO A 272 -10.54 -7.87 9.42
C PRO A 272 -11.42 -6.63 9.15
N ILE A 273 -12.32 -6.29 10.08
CA ILE A 273 -13.24 -5.15 9.90
C ILE A 273 -12.52 -3.81 9.89
N GLU A 274 -11.37 -3.71 10.58
CA GLU A 274 -10.55 -2.50 10.60
C GLU A 274 -9.95 -2.22 9.22
N PHE A 275 -9.55 -3.27 8.50
CA PHE A 275 -9.11 -3.15 7.12
C PHE A 275 -10.25 -2.75 6.20
N ALA A 276 -11.44 -3.34 6.37
CA ALA A 276 -12.62 -2.95 5.62
C ALA A 276 -13.00 -1.48 5.86
N PHE A 277 -12.96 -1.00 7.10
CA PHE A 277 -13.16 0.41 7.42
C PHE A 277 -12.09 1.31 6.80
N GLY A 278 -10.84 0.84 6.73
CA GLY A 278 -9.76 1.52 6.00
C GLY A 278 -10.11 1.74 4.52
N LEU A 279 -10.56 0.69 3.84
CA LEU A 279 -10.98 0.73 2.42
C LEU A 279 -12.19 1.65 2.21
N VAL A 280 -13.20 1.52 3.07
CA VAL A 280 -14.40 2.36 3.06
C VAL A 280 -14.02 3.84 3.24
N LYS A 281 -13.17 4.16 4.21
CA LYS A 281 -12.65 5.53 4.42
C LYS A 281 -11.87 6.06 3.21
N MET A 282 -11.17 5.19 2.48
CA MET A 282 -10.50 5.57 1.22
C MET A 282 -11.51 5.90 0.11
N ALA A 283 -12.52 5.05 -0.07
CA ALA A 283 -13.60 5.27 -1.04
C ALA A 283 -14.34 6.59 -0.74
N PHE A 284 -14.63 6.86 0.52
CA PHE A 284 -15.23 8.13 0.95
C PHE A 284 -14.38 9.35 0.55
N ARG A 285 -13.08 9.34 0.84
CA ARG A 285 -12.20 10.46 0.45
C ARG A 285 -12.07 10.65 -1.06
N ARG A 286 -12.28 9.58 -1.83
CA ARG A 286 -12.24 9.63 -3.29
C ARG A 286 -13.50 10.30 -3.85
N GLY A 287 -14.70 9.90 -3.40
CA GLY A 287 -15.96 10.40 -3.97
C GLY A 287 -16.55 11.64 -3.28
N PHE A 288 -16.14 12.00 -2.07
CA PHE A 288 -16.78 13.07 -1.31
C PHE A 288 -16.50 14.45 -1.92
N VAL A 289 -17.57 15.20 -2.20
CA VAL A 289 -17.52 16.59 -2.69
C VAL A 289 -18.41 17.45 -1.80
N GLU A 290 -17.78 18.31 -1.01
CA GLU A 290 -18.41 19.09 0.07
C GLU A 290 -19.67 19.86 -0.37
N THR A 291 -19.63 20.48 -1.55
CA THR A 291 -20.73 21.30 -2.10
C THR A 291 -21.86 20.48 -2.74
N LYS A 292 -21.62 19.22 -3.11
CA LYS A 292 -22.59 18.37 -3.82
C LYS A 292 -23.24 17.33 -2.92
N THR A 293 -22.51 16.81 -1.94
CA THR A 293 -23.04 15.80 -1.02
C THR A 293 -23.93 16.48 0.02
N LYS A 294 -25.25 16.54 -0.21
CA LYS A 294 -26.20 17.12 0.76
C LYS A 294 -26.55 16.12 1.88
N GLU A 295 -26.86 14.88 1.52
CA GLU A 295 -27.21 13.82 2.48
C GLU A 295 -26.04 12.87 2.71
N LEU A 296 -25.37 13.04 3.85
CA LEU A 296 -24.21 12.23 4.22
C LEU A 296 -24.58 10.76 4.42
N THR A 297 -25.74 10.48 5.02
CA THR A 297 -26.20 9.11 5.30
C THR A 297 -26.43 8.31 4.01
N LEU A 298 -27.16 8.86 3.03
CA LEU A 298 -27.37 8.17 1.74
C LEU A 298 -26.06 7.92 0.99
N TYR A 299 -25.16 8.90 1.01
CA TYR A 299 -23.83 8.75 0.42
C TYR A 299 -23.02 7.65 1.10
N ILE A 300 -23.11 7.56 2.44
CA ILE A 300 -22.49 6.50 3.22
C ILE A 300 -23.06 5.14 2.83
N LEU A 301 -24.38 4.99 2.85
CA LEU A 301 -25.03 3.73 2.51
C LEU A 301 -24.73 3.27 1.08
N GLY A 302 -24.68 4.21 0.12
CA GLY A 302 -24.32 3.92 -1.27
C GLY A 302 -22.90 3.34 -1.41
N ILE A 303 -21.93 3.87 -0.67
CA ILE A 303 -20.57 3.29 -0.64
C ILE A 303 -20.57 1.94 0.05
N MET A 304 -21.23 1.81 1.21
CA MET A 304 -21.26 0.55 1.96
C MET A 304 -21.87 -0.59 1.13
N GLN A 305 -22.85 -0.29 0.26
CA GLN A 305 -23.46 -1.26 -0.64
C GLN A 305 -22.45 -1.90 -1.62
N GLN A 306 -21.42 -1.16 -2.03
CA GLN A 306 -20.36 -1.66 -2.92
C GLN A 306 -19.52 -2.75 -2.24
N PHE A 307 -19.43 -2.72 -0.90
CA PHE A 307 -18.66 -3.68 -0.12
C PHE A 307 -19.47 -4.88 0.37
N LYS A 308 -20.75 -4.99 0.00
CA LYS A 308 -21.63 -6.13 0.39
C LYS A 308 -21.24 -7.46 -0.26
N LYS A 309 -20.55 -7.42 -1.40
CA LYS A 309 -20.05 -8.60 -2.15
C LYS A 309 -18.55 -8.47 -2.42
N PHE A 310 -17.81 -8.14 -1.37
CA PHE A 310 -16.38 -7.91 -1.44
C PHE A 310 -15.65 -9.11 -0.84
N ASP A 311 -14.91 -9.85 -1.66
CA ASP A 311 -14.13 -11.00 -1.20
C ASP A 311 -13.04 -10.55 -0.21
N MET A 312 -13.21 -10.94 1.06
CA MET A 312 -12.33 -10.63 2.17
C MET A 312 -11.41 -11.80 2.53
N THR A 313 -11.35 -12.88 1.73
CA THR A 313 -10.53 -14.07 2.04
C THR A 313 -9.09 -13.70 2.35
N LYS A 314 -8.45 -12.89 1.49
CA LYS A 314 -7.07 -12.41 1.71
C LYS A 314 -6.93 -11.55 2.95
N THR A 315 -7.95 -10.75 3.29
CA THR A 315 -7.95 -9.92 4.49
C THR A 315 -8.03 -10.79 5.75
N PHE A 316 -8.87 -11.83 5.73
CA PHE A 316 -8.98 -12.81 6.82
C PHE A 316 -7.66 -13.55 7.01
N GLU A 317 -7.06 -14.06 5.93
CA GLU A 317 -5.75 -14.72 5.96
C GLU A 317 -4.65 -13.78 6.47
N HIS A 318 -4.65 -12.52 6.02
CA HIS A 318 -3.72 -11.51 6.51
C HIS A 318 -3.87 -11.24 8.01
N CYS A 319 -5.09 -11.36 8.55
CA CYS A 319 -5.34 -11.22 9.99
C CYS A 319 -5.08 -12.51 10.78
N GLY A 320 -4.63 -13.59 10.12
CA GLY A 320 -4.30 -14.87 10.75
C GLY A 320 -5.40 -15.93 10.67
N TYR A 321 -6.56 -15.65 10.07
CA TYR A 321 -7.65 -16.64 9.94
C TYR A 321 -7.52 -17.42 8.64
N THR A 322 -7.10 -18.68 8.73
CA THR A 322 -6.90 -19.55 7.56
C THR A 322 -8.21 -20.24 7.15
N ALA A 323 -8.32 -20.57 5.85
CA ALA A 323 -9.48 -21.30 5.33
C ALA A 323 -9.62 -22.71 5.91
N GLN A 324 -8.56 -23.29 6.47
CA GLN A 324 -8.59 -24.61 7.13
C GLN A 324 -9.12 -24.55 8.58
N GLY A 325 -9.63 -23.41 9.05
CA GLY A 325 -10.17 -23.32 10.41
C GLY A 325 -9.11 -23.17 11.49
N ARG A 326 -7.97 -22.55 11.15
CA ARG A 326 -6.87 -22.32 12.10
C ARG A 326 -6.56 -20.83 12.20
N PHE A 327 -6.25 -20.39 13.40
CA PHE A 327 -5.78 -19.04 13.67
C PHE A 327 -4.26 -19.06 13.86
N ASP A 328 -3.53 -18.31 13.04
CA ASP A 328 -2.08 -18.13 13.13
C ASP A 328 -1.74 -16.71 13.61
N PRO A 329 -1.39 -16.53 14.90
CA PRO A 329 -1.04 -15.22 15.43
C PRO A 329 0.32 -14.72 14.91
N SER A 330 1.20 -15.59 14.41
CA SER A 330 2.56 -15.22 14.00
C SER A 330 2.59 -14.33 12.76
N MET A 331 1.61 -14.49 11.86
CA MET A 331 1.43 -13.71 10.62
C MET A 331 1.41 -12.19 10.84
N ARG A 332 1.04 -11.74 12.03
CA ARG A 332 1.04 -10.32 12.41
C ARG A 332 2.03 -9.97 13.51
N LEU A 333 2.47 -10.94 14.31
CA LEU A 333 3.39 -10.70 15.43
C LEU A 333 4.87 -10.75 15.04
N SER A 334 5.24 -11.42 13.94
CA SER A 334 6.63 -11.42 13.49
C SER A 334 7.05 -9.99 13.12
N ASP A 335 7.96 -9.40 13.90
CA ASP A 335 8.66 -8.15 13.59
C ASP A 335 9.63 -8.31 12.39
N GLU A 336 9.60 -9.45 11.71
CA GLU A 336 10.48 -9.73 10.58
C GLU A 336 10.13 -8.86 9.38
N ASN A 337 11.14 -8.17 8.88
CA ASN A 337 11.12 -7.53 7.57
C ASN A 337 10.81 -8.57 6.49
N ILE A 338 9.52 -8.75 6.17
CA ILE A 338 9.09 -9.49 4.98
C ILE A 338 9.43 -8.63 3.76
N PHE A 339 10.72 -8.64 3.40
CA PHE A 339 11.14 -8.47 2.03
C PHE A 339 10.78 -9.74 1.29
N ASN A 340 9.52 -9.83 0.83
CA ASN A 340 9.19 -10.37 -0.48
C ASN A 340 7.71 -10.20 -0.85
N GLU A 341 7.55 -9.67 -2.06
CA GLU A 341 6.52 -9.96 -3.06
C GLU A 341 5.15 -10.42 -2.59
N THR A 342 4.25 -9.44 -2.44
CA THR A 342 2.99 -9.29 -3.20
C THR A 342 2.05 -8.45 -2.35
N SER A 343 2.33 -7.16 -2.25
CA SER A 343 1.23 -6.21 -2.06
C SER A 343 0.45 -6.25 -3.37
N SER A 344 -0.51 -7.16 -3.49
CA SER A 344 -1.52 -7.08 -4.53
C SER A 344 -2.20 -5.74 -4.31
N ALA A 345 -1.81 -4.76 -5.12
CA ALA A 345 -2.46 -3.47 -5.18
C ALA A 345 -3.96 -3.77 -5.29
N ILE A 346 -4.73 -3.20 -4.36
CA ILE A 346 -6.18 -3.12 -4.50
C ILE A 346 -6.39 -2.56 -5.90
N ASP A 347 -7.09 -3.33 -6.74
CA ASP A 347 -7.37 -2.96 -8.11
C ASP A 347 -8.24 -1.69 -8.10
N GLU A 348 -7.58 -0.53 -8.21
CA GLU A 348 -8.22 0.80 -8.13
C GLU A 348 -9.23 1.03 -9.26
N SER A 349 -9.21 0.19 -10.31
CA SER A 349 -10.17 0.22 -11.42
C SER A 349 -11.57 -0.28 -11.03
N LYS A 350 -11.68 -1.11 -9.96
CA LYS A 350 -12.98 -1.53 -9.42
C LYS A 350 -13.71 -0.44 -8.62
N LEU A 351 -13.06 0.70 -8.40
CA LEU A 351 -13.59 1.85 -7.67
C LEU A 351 -13.98 3.01 -8.61
N ASP A 352 -14.03 2.77 -9.92
CA ASP A 352 -14.45 3.75 -10.89
C ASP A 352 -15.98 3.93 -10.86
N PHE A 353 -16.38 5.19 -10.72
CA PHE A 353 -17.75 5.62 -10.55
C PHE A 353 -18.40 5.76 -11.93
N VAL A 354 -19.50 5.04 -12.19
CA VAL A 354 -20.43 5.38 -13.27
C VAL A 354 -21.51 6.23 -12.64
N GLU A 355 -21.57 7.52 -12.99
CA GLU A 355 -22.69 8.37 -12.61
C GLU A 355 -23.98 7.74 -13.16
N CYS A 356 -24.89 7.34 -12.27
CA CYS A 356 -26.27 7.06 -12.68
C CYS A 356 -26.89 8.40 -13.09
N GLU A 357 -26.99 8.64 -14.39
CA GLU A 357 -27.86 9.66 -14.92
C GLU A 357 -29.28 9.37 -14.44
N THR A 358 -29.85 10.31 -13.68
CA THR A 358 -31.27 10.34 -13.36
C THR A 358 -32.04 10.46 -14.67
N GLN A 359 -32.70 9.39 -15.12
CA GLN A 359 -33.77 9.49 -16.09
C GLN A 359 -35.03 9.95 -15.35
N GLU A 360 -35.65 10.99 -15.91
CA GLU A 360 -36.86 11.69 -15.43
C GLU A 360 -38.07 10.77 -15.22
#